data_AF-A0A9D6YF21-F1
#
_entry.id   AF-A0A9D6YF21-F1
#
_cell.length_a   1.000
_cell.length_b   1.000
_cell.length_c   1.000
_cell.angle_alpha   90.00
_cell.angle_beta   90.00
_cell.angle_gamma   90.00
#
_symmetry.space_group_name_H-M   'P 1'
#
loop_
_entity.id
_entity.type
_entity.pdbx_description
1 polymer ?
#
loop_
_entity_poly.entity_id
_entity_poly.type
_entity_poly.pdbx_seq_one_letter_code
_entity_poly.pdbx_strand_id
1 'polypeptide(L)'
;MAVGTNREITALAKEGVTQVVDLGGHMQKIGDWRAINIYNPFLAMWVTLTRGAKWYEGRLHAAEALSREQAIRFLTRNNAYLLFWEKEIGSLEAGKRADFIVVDRDLLTCPVDDVKDTQVLQTWVEGQPVYRIAAPR
;
A
#
# COMPACT_ATOMS: atom_id res chain seq x y z
N MET A 1 20.81 -5.66 -4.14
CA MET A 1 20.96 -5.74 -5.62
C MET A 1 20.45 -7.11 -6.05
N ALA A 2 19.15 -7.24 -6.29
CA ALA A 2 18.55 -8.45 -6.82
C ALA A 2 17.88 -8.08 -8.14
N VAL A 3 18.52 -8.52 -9.23
CA VAL A 3 18.00 -8.43 -10.59
C VAL A 3 17.11 -9.65 -10.76
N GLY A 4 15.80 -9.45 -10.70
CA GLY A 4 14.81 -10.49 -10.97
C GLY A 4 14.19 -10.28 -12.36
N THR A 5 13.98 -11.35 -13.10
CA THR A 5 13.36 -11.29 -14.44
C THR A 5 11.85 -10.99 -14.34
N ASN A 6 11.24 -10.45 -15.40
CA ASN A 6 9.80 -10.10 -15.46
C ASN A 6 8.84 -11.22 -14.99
N ARG A 7 9.28 -12.48 -15.05
CA ARG A 7 8.52 -13.64 -14.55
C ARG A 7 8.44 -13.72 -13.02
N GLU A 8 9.48 -13.30 -12.30
CA GLU A 8 9.53 -13.34 -10.83
C GLU A 8 8.67 -12.22 -10.23
N ILE A 9 8.65 -11.03 -10.83
CA ILE A 9 7.81 -9.90 -10.38
C ILE A 9 6.31 -10.23 -10.53
N THR A 10 5.93 -10.95 -11.60
CA THR A 10 4.53 -11.39 -11.81
C THR A 10 4.14 -12.52 -10.86
N ALA A 11 5.09 -13.36 -10.44
CA ALA A 11 4.87 -14.38 -9.41
C ALA A 11 4.69 -13.74 -8.02
N LEU A 12 5.50 -12.72 -7.70
CA LEU A 12 5.43 -11.96 -6.44
C LEU A 12 4.09 -11.22 -6.28
N ALA A 13 3.46 -10.77 -7.38
CA ALA A 13 2.12 -10.18 -7.33
C ALA A 13 1.05 -11.17 -6.80
N LYS A 14 1.23 -12.49 -6.99
CA LYS A 14 0.35 -13.52 -6.41
C LYS A 14 0.60 -13.78 -4.92
N GLU A 15 1.74 -13.32 -4.39
CA GLU A 15 2.15 -13.45 -2.99
C GLU A 15 1.81 -12.19 -2.16
N GLY A 16 0.97 -11.28 -2.67
CA GLY A 16 0.58 -10.07 -1.95
C GLY A 16 1.67 -8.99 -1.91
N VAL A 17 2.61 -9.00 -2.86
CA VAL A 17 3.68 -7.98 -2.91
C VAL A 17 3.17 -6.68 -3.53
N THR A 18 3.28 -5.58 -2.79
CA THR A 18 2.88 -4.24 -3.24
C THR A 18 4.02 -3.24 -3.01
N GLN A 19 4.38 -2.44 -4.01
CA GLN A 19 5.27 -1.30 -3.77
C GLN A 19 4.47 -0.14 -3.21
N VAL A 20 4.66 0.22 -1.95
CA VAL A 20 3.97 1.37 -1.34
C VAL A 20 4.86 2.61 -1.42
N VAL A 21 4.35 3.66 -2.06
CA VAL A 21 4.96 4.99 -2.01
C VAL A 21 4.16 5.80 -1.01
N ASP A 22 4.66 5.84 0.23
CA ASP A 22 4.07 6.66 1.28
C ASP A 22 4.40 8.12 1.00
N LEU A 23 3.42 8.82 0.46
CA LEU A 23 3.46 10.26 0.33
C LEU A 23 2.93 10.88 1.61
N GLY A 24 3.85 11.26 2.50
CA GLY A 24 3.58 12.03 3.70
C GLY A 24 3.01 13.41 3.39
N GLY A 25 1.72 13.47 3.04
CA GLY A 25 0.93 14.68 2.93
C GLY A 25 -0.20 14.64 3.94
N HIS A 26 0.06 15.16 5.16
CA HIS A 26 -0.83 16.04 5.96
C HIS A 26 -0.69 15.90 7.50
N MET A 27 -0.67 17.08 8.14
CA MET A 27 -0.79 17.37 9.59
C MET A 27 0.26 16.75 10.53
N GLN A 28 1.54 16.99 10.24
CA GLN A 28 2.58 16.88 11.28
C GLN A 28 2.36 17.97 12.35
N LYS A 29 1.96 17.57 13.56
CA LYS A 29 2.25 18.36 14.76
C LYS A 29 3.63 17.90 15.23
N ILE A 30 4.59 18.81 15.40
CA ILE A 30 5.94 18.48 15.87
C ILE A 30 5.84 17.66 17.17
N GLY A 31 6.39 16.44 17.17
CA GLY A 31 6.52 15.56 18.34
C GLY A 31 6.09 14.11 18.08
N ASP A 32 6.86 13.18 18.63
CA ASP A 32 6.89 11.74 18.31
C ASP A 32 5.59 10.93 18.47
N TRP A 33 4.48 11.49 18.97
CA TRP A 33 3.33 10.68 19.41
C TRP A 33 1.93 11.30 19.24
N ARG A 34 1.70 12.28 18.34
CA ARG A 34 0.36 12.89 18.21
C ARG A 34 -0.11 13.13 16.77
N ALA A 35 -0.28 12.04 16.03
CA ALA A 35 -1.10 12.03 14.82
C ALA A 35 -2.59 12.11 15.20
N ILE A 36 -3.35 13.05 14.63
CA ILE A 36 -4.82 13.11 14.81
C ILE A 36 -5.51 12.00 14.01
N ASN A 37 -4.86 11.49 12.96
CA ASN A 37 -5.38 10.44 12.10
C ASN A 37 -4.52 9.17 12.24
N ILE A 38 -5.15 8.00 12.23
CA ILE A 38 -4.47 6.71 12.28
C ILE A 38 -3.77 6.49 10.94
N TYR A 39 -2.44 6.37 10.96
CA TYR A 39 -1.63 6.06 9.78
C TYR A 39 -1.68 4.55 9.46
N ASN A 40 -2.78 4.09 8.87
CA ASN A 40 -2.88 2.75 8.31
C ASN A 40 -3.30 2.82 6.83
N PRO A 41 -2.39 2.53 5.87
CA PRO A 41 -2.69 2.63 4.43
C PRO A 41 -3.78 1.64 4.00
N PHE A 42 -3.90 0.50 4.69
CA PHE A 42 -4.92 -0.49 4.39
C PHE A 42 -6.30 -0.09 4.91
N LEU A 43 -6.36 0.63 6.04
CA LEU A 43 -7.60 1.26 6.47
C LEU A 43 -8.05 2.32 5.46
N ALA A 44 -7.13 3.15 4.97
CA ALA A 44 -7.42 4.12 3.92
C ALA A 44 -7.90 3.43 2.62
N MET A 45 -7.22 2.35 2.21
CA MET A 45 -7.65 1.53 1.07
C MET A 45 -9.08 1.02 1.29
N TRP A 46 -9.36 0.38 2.44
CA TRP A 46 -10.70 -0.10 2.78
C TRP A 46 -11.77 0.99 2.72
N VAL A 47 -11.50 2.19 3.23
CA VAL A 47 -12.43 3.34 3.15
C VAL A 47 -12.68 3.76 1.70
N THR A 48 -11.66 3.77 0.84
CA THR A 48 -11.87 4.12 -0.59
C THR A 48 -12.68 3.08 -1.37
N LEU A 49 -12.58 1.80 -0.97
CA LEU A 49 -13.37 0.71 -1.56
C LEU A 49 -14.82 0.71 -1.04
N THR A 50 -15.00 0.75 0.28
CA THR A 50 -16.32 0.62 0.91
C THR A 50 -17.10 1.92 0.90
N ARG A 51 -16.42 3.07 0.93
CA ARG A 51 -17.01 4.39 1.12
C ARG A 51 -17.87 4.48 2.40
N GLY A 52 -17.57 3.64 3.40
CA GLY A 52 -18.26 3.64 4.69
C GLY A 52 -17.71 4.73 5.62
N ALA A 53 -18.57 5.26 6.49
CA ALA A 53 -18.18 6.20 7.54
C ALA A 53 -18.78 5.80 8.89
N LYS A 54 -18.02 6.00 9.98
CA LYS A 54 -18.31 5.48 11.34
C LYS A 54 -19.69 5.85 11.88
N TRP A 55 -20.23 7.01 11.49
CA TRP A 55 -21.48 7.57 12.01
C TRP A 55 -22.51 7.80 10.91
N TYR A 56 -22.39 7.07 9.80
CA TYR A 56 -23.28 7.20 8.66
C TYR A 56 -23.77 5.83 8.22
N GLU A 57 -25.07 5.64 8.28
CA GLU A 57 -25.73 4.43 7.79
C GLU A 57 -25.82 4.50 6.26
N GLY A 58 -24.79 3.99 5.57
CA GLY A 58 -24.74 3.94 4.12
C GLY A 58 -23.33 4.11 3.55
N ARG A 59 -23.26 4.33 2.24
CA ARG A 59 -22.01 4.55 1.49
C ARG A 59 -21.97 5.98 0.97
N LEU A 60 -20.95 6.74 1.33
CA LEU A 60 -20.75 8.12 0.87
C LEU A 60 -20.35 8.14 -0.60
N HIS A 61 -21.18 8.74 -1.47
CA HIS A 61 -20.95 8.78 -2.91
C HIS A 61 -20.51 7.42 -3.47
N ALA A 62 -21.35 6.39 -3.31
CA ALA A 62 -21.00 5.02 -3.66
C ALA A 62 -20.47 4.83 -5.10
N ALA A 63 -20.89 5.69 -6.04
CA ALA A 63 -20.42 5.71 -7.43
C ALA A 63 -18.93 6.11 -7.58
N GLU A 64 -18.33 6.76 -6.57
CA GLU A 64 -16.92 7.14 -6.53
C GLU A 64 -16.03 6.11 -5.82
N ALA A 65 -16.58 4.95 -5.45
CA ALA A 65 -15.79 3.87 -4.89
C ALA A 65 -14.72 3.42 -5.89
N LEU A 66 -13.48 3.28 -5.40
CA LEU A 66 -12.38 2.80 -6.22
C LEU A 66 -12.46 1.27 -6.38
N SER A 67 -11.99 0.76 -7.51
CA SER A 67 -11.59 -0.65 -7.62
C SER A 67 -10.32 -0.90 -6.79
N ARG A 68 -10.01 -2.18 -6.53
CA ARG A 68 -8.79 -2.56 -5.81
C ARG A 68 -7.53 -2.13 -6.54
N GLU A 69 -7.50 -2.31 -7.86
CA GLU A 69 -6.39 -1.87 -8.71
C GLU A 69 -6.26 -0.36 -8.72
N GLN A 70 -7.38 0.37 -8.75
CA GLN A 70 -7.38 1.83 -8.67
C GLN A 70 -6.84 2.31 -7.33
N ALA A 71 -7.26 1.70 -6.21
CA ALA A 71 -6.80 2.05 -4.88
C ALA A 71 -5.30 1.74 -4.70
N ILE A 72 -4.82 0.59 -5.18
CA ILE A 72 -3.38 0.27 -5.18
C ILE A 72 -2.62 1.29 -6.02
N ARG A 73 -3.05 1.60 -7.25
CA ARG A 73 -2.38 2.62 -8.08
C ARG A 73 -2.39 4.00 -7.43
N PHE A 74 -3.48 4.36 -6.76
CA PHE A 74 -3.62 5.60 -6.03
C PHE A 74 -2.56 5.73 -4.93
N LEU A 75 -2.37 4.69 -4.12
CA LEU A 75 -1.39 4.65 -3.03
C LEU A 75 0.08 4.50 -3.48
N THR A 76 0.33 4.34 -4.79
CA THR A 76 1.64 3.91 -5.30
C THR A 76 2.08 4.77 -6.48
N ARG A 77 1.71 4.38 -7.70
CA ARG A 77 2.11 5.02 -8.95
C ARG A 77 1.65 6.47 -9.05
N ASN A 78 0.42 6.75 -8.61
CA ASN A 78 -0.12 8.11 -8.70
C ASN A 78 0.61 9.04 -7.73
N ASN A 79 0.97 8.56 -6.53
CA ASN A 79 1.79 9.28 -5.59
C ASN A 79 3.19 9.58 -6.16
N ALA A 80 3.84 8.58 -6.76
CA ALA A 80 5.13 8.78 -7.42
C ALA A 80 5.05 9.86 -8.51
N TYR A 81 3.99 9.84 -9.31
CA TYR A 81 3.75 10.87 -10.34
C TYR A 81 3.53 12.27 -9.75
N LEU A 82 2.77 12.39 -8.65
CA LEU A 82 2.56 13.67 -7.96
C LEU A 82 3.86 14.27 -7.41
N LEU A 83 4.85 13.42 -7.11
CA LEU A 83 6.19 13.83 -6.70
C LEU A 83 7.18 14.06 -7.86
N PHE A 84 6.77 13.84 -9.11
CA PHE A 84 7.67 13.78 -10.26
C PHE A 84 8.75 12.69 -10.14
N TRP A 85 8.45 11.64 -9.37
CA TRP A 85 9.33 10.49 -9.11
C TRP A 85 8.82 9.21 -9.79
N GLU A 86 7.92 9.31 -10.77
CA GLU A 86 7.33 8.16 -11.47
C GLU A 86 8.37 7.30 -12.21
N LYS A 87 9.54 7.87 -12.50
CA LYS A 87 10.68 7.16 -13.10
C LYS A 87 11.56 6.43 -12.07
N GLU A 88 11.40 6.74 -10.80
CA GLU A 88 12.23 6.22 -9.71
C GLU A 88 11.48 5.25 -8.81
N ILE A 89 10.19 5.51 -8.51
CA ILE A 89 9.36 4.72 -7.59
C ILE A 89 7.91 4.57 -8.11
N GLY A 90 7.10 3.80 -7.39
CA GLY A 90 5.65 3.70 -7.59
C GLY A 90 5.17 2.57 -8.51
N SER A 91 6.07 1.86 -9.18
CA SER A 91 5.80 0.52 -9.72
C SER A 91 7.01 -0.42 -9.65
N LEU A 92 6.73 -1.72 -9.57
CA LEU A 92 7.75 -2.77 -9.66
C LEU A 92 8.19 -2.98 -11.10
N GLU A 93 9.15 -2.17 -11.55
CA GLU A 93 9.72 -2.19 -12.90
C GLU A 93 11.25 -2.17 -12.81
N ALA A 94 11.92 -2.84 -13.76
CA ALA A 94 13.37 -2.81 -13.84
C ALA A 94 13.87 -1.37 -14.06
N GLY A 95 14.91 -0.97 -13.30
CA GLY A 95 15.46 0.38 -13.32
C GLY A 95 14.88 1.32 -12.27
N LYS A 96 13.77 0.95 -11.61
CA LYS A 96 13.25 1.69 -10.44
C LYS A 96 13.84 1.18 -9.14
N ARG A 97 13.68 1.97 -8.07
CA ARG A 97 14.07 1.56 -6.72
C ARG A 97 13.26 0.34 -6.30
N ALA A 98 13.94 -0.63 -5.70
CA ALA A 98 13.33 -1.84 -5.16
C ALA A 98 12.75 -1.59 -3.75
N ASP A 99 11.81 -0.65 -3.68
CA ASP A 99 11.04 -0.34 -2.48
C ASP A 99 9.73 -1.13 -2.51
N PHE A 100 9.50 -2.08 -1.61
CA PHE A 100 8.26 -2.86 -1.61
C PHE A 100 7.93 -3.49 -0.27
N ILE A 101 6.67 -3.85 -0.11
CA ILE A 101 6.19 -4.64 1.02
C ILE A 101 5.64 -5.98 0.54
N VAL A 102 5.74 -6.97 1.41
CA VAL A 102 5.06 -8.26 1.29
C VAL A 102 3.96 -8.27 2.35
N VAL A 103 2.72 -8.55 1.97
CA VAL A 103 1.59 -8.61 2.91
C VAL A 103 1.06 -10.03 3.11
N ASP A 104 0.26 -10.22 4.15
CA ASP A 104 -0.26 -11.53 4.56
C ASP A 104 -1.43 -12.06 3.71
N ARG A 105 -1.96 -11.26 2.80
CA ARG A 105 -3.11 -11.61 1.96
C ARG A 105 -3.07 -10.93 0.59
N ASP A 106 -3.73 -11.54 -0.39
CA ASP A 106 -3.91 -10.92 -1.70
C ASP A 106 -4.99 -9.83 -1.64
N LEU A 107 -4.53 -8.57 -1.70
CA LEU A 107 -5.38 -7.38 -1.69
C LEU A 107 -6.29 -7.24 -2.92
N LEU A 108 -6.07 -8.00 -3.99
CA LEU A 108 -6.94 -8.00 -5.18
C LEU A 108 -8.15 -8.92 -5.01
N THR A 109 -8.06 -9.94 -4.16
CA THR A 109 -9.06 -11.01 -4.10
C THR A 109 -9.64 -11.29 -2.71
N CYS A 110 -8.97 -10.87 -1.63
CA CYS A 110 -9.47 -11.08 -0.27
C CYS A 110 -10.85 -10.44 -0.04
N PRO A 111 -11.64 -10.88 0.96
CA PRO A 111 -12.87 -10.18 1.36
C PRO A 111 -12.61 -8.69 1.60
N VAL A 112 -13.56 -7.82 1.21
CA VAL A 112 -13.31 -6.36 1.29
C VAL A 112 -13.03 -5.92 2.71
N ASP A 113 -13.74 -6.45 3.70
CA ASP A 113 -13.56 -6.08 5.10
C ASP A 113 -12.22 -6.51 5.69
N ASP A 114 -11.60 -7.54 5.12
CA ASP A 114 -10.28 -8.03 5.52
C ASP A 114 -9.16 -7.09 5.05
N VAL A 115 -9.42 -6.18 4.11
CA VAL A 115 -8.40 -5.25 3.59
C VAL A 115 -7.81 -4.43 4.73
N LYS A 116 -8.61 -3.85 5.62
CA LYS A 116 -8.13 -2.96 6.70
C LYS A 116 -7.23 -3.65 7.73
N ASP A 117 -7.36 -4.97 7.83
CA ASP A 117 -6.65 -5.83 8.79
C ASP A 117 -5.40 -6.50 8.17
N THR A 118 -5.02 -6.06 6.97
CA THR A 118 -3.81 -6.54 6.27
C THR A 118 -2.57 -6.25 7.10
N GLN A 119 -1.69 -7.25 7.21
CA GLN A 119 -0.42 -7.14 7.90
C GLN A 119 0.74 -7.12 6.92
N VAL A 120 1.69 -6.22 7.17
CA VAL A 120 2.98 -6.25 6.46
C VAL A 120 3.83 -7.36 7.07
N LEU A 121 4.20 -8.33 6.25
CA LEU A 121 5.11 -9.42 6.62
C LEU A 121 6.57 -8.99 6.46
N GLN A 122 6.88 -8.21 5.42
CA GLN A 122 8.22 -7.73 5.12
C GLN A 122 8.19 -6.35 4.49
N THR A 123 9.21 -5.54 4.76
CA THR A 123 9.46 -4.27 4.08
C THR A 123 10.88 -4.26 3.53
N TRP A 124 11.00 -3.85 2.28
CA TRP A 124 12.24 -3.72 1.54
C TRP A 124 12.39 -2.28 1.06
N VAL A 125 13.56 -1.69 1.27
CA VAL A 125 13.91 -0.34 0.83
C VAL A 125 15.24 -0.42 0.09
N GLU A 126 15.27 0.07 -1.14
CA GLU A 126 16.40 0.00 -2.08
C GLU A 126 16.96 -1.42 -2.23
N GLY A 127 16.05 -2.41 -2.17
CA GLY A 127 16.38 -3.82 -2.27
C GLY A 127 17.06 -4.40 -1.03
N GLN A 128 17.02 -3.69 0.10
CA GLN A 128 17.48 -4.18 1.41
C GLN A 128 16.28 -4.46 2.32
N PRO A 129 16.25 -5.61 3.02
CA PRO A 129 15.17 -5.89 3.97
C PRO A 129 15.37 -5.04 5.22
N VAL A 130 14.38 -4.19 5.54
CA VAL A 130 14.41 -3.28 6.71
C VAL A 130 13.44 -3.72 7.80
N TYR A 131 12.44 -4.53 7.44
CA TYR A 131 11.48 -5.08 8.39
C TYR A 131 11.08 -6.49 7.98
N ARG A 132 10.88 -7.33 8.98
CA ARG A 132 10.27 -8.65 8.86
C ARG A 132 9.53 -8.95 10.15
N ILE A 133 8.27 -9.38 10.03
CA ILE A 133 7.52 -9.85 11.20
C ILE A 133 8.23 -11.09 11.77
N ALA A 134 8.48 -11.10 13.07
CA ALA A 134 9.04 -12.29 13.73
C ALA A 134 8.03 -13.43 13.61
N ALA A 135 8.49 -14.65 13.28
CA ALA A 135 7.61 -15.80 13.26
C ALA A 135 6.91 -15.92 14.63
N PRO A 136 5.59 -16.14 14.68
CA PRO A 136 4.91 -16.38 15.95
C PRO A 136 5.59 -17.56 16.64
N ARG A 137 5.98 -17.35 17.90
CA ARG A 137 6.50 -18.42 18.78
C ARG A 137 5.41 -19.42 19.10
#